data_AF-A0A4Y8BRM4-F1
#
_entry.id   AF-A0A4Y8BRM4-F1
#
_cell.length_a   1.000
_cell.length_b   1.000
_cell.length_c   1.000
_cell.angle_alpha   90.00
_cell.angle_beta   90.00
_cell.angle_gamma   90.00
#
_symmetry.space_group_name_H-M   'P 1'
#
loop_
_entity.id
_entity.type
_entity.pdbx_description
1 polymer ?
#
loop_
_entity_poly.entity_id
_entity_poly.type
_entity_poly.pdbx_seq_one_letter_code
_entity_poly.pdbx_strand_id
1 'polypeptide(L)' 'MKEKIIKLENGEELKMSAPIVRVLKNAMTKSDKEMDQTIYMIAALTNKQESEIEDLNLKDFNELQKALKSFLEEAGLTA' A
#
# COMPACT_ATOMS: atom_id res chain seq x y z
N MET A 1 -8.61 14.46 1.46
CA MET A 1 -8.32 13.12 2.02
C MET A 1 -6.91 13.17 2.60
N LYS A 2 -6.60 12.43 3.67
CA LYS A 2 -5.21 12.34 4.17
C LYS A 2 -4.38 11.55 3.15
N GLU A 3 -3.19 12.06 2.82
CA GLU A 3 -2.24 11.43 1.90
C GLU A 3 -0.85 11.43 2.53
N LYS A 4 -0.05 10.40 2.23
CA LYS A 4 1.37 10.33 2.55
C LYS A 4 2.17 10.32 1.25
N ILE A 5 3.24 11.12 1.20
CA ILE A 5 4.17 11.15 0.07
C ILE A 5 5.33 10.21 0.39
N ILE A 6 5.59 9.25 -0.49
CA ILE A 6 6.70 8.30 -0.41
C ILE A 6 7.63 8.60 -1.57
N LYS A 7 8.92 8.83 -1.29
CA LYS A 7 9.94 9.00 -2.32
C LYS A 7 10.65 7.67 -2.56
N LEU A 8 10.64 7.21 -3.79
CA LEU A 8 11.32 5.99 -4.22
C LEU A 8 12.79 6.27 -4.55
N GLU A 9 13.62 5.23 -4.61
CA GLU A 9 15.05 5.35 -4.95
C GLU A 9 15.29 5.90 -6.36
N ASN A 10 14.39 5.62 -7.30
CA ASN A 10 14.44 6.14 -8.67
C ASN A 10 14.10 7.65 -8.75
N GLY A 11 13.78 8.30 -7.64
CA GLY A 11 13.38 9.71 -7.56
C GLY A 11 11.89 9.96 -7.81
N GLU A 12 11.10 8.92 -8.08
CA GLU A 12 9.64 9.02 -8.21
C GLU A 12 8.99 9.31 -6.85
N GLU A 13 7.97 10.17 -6.85
CA GLU A 13 7.15 10.45 -5.67
C GLU A 13 5.78 9.81 -5.82
N LEU A 14 5.48 8.84 -4.94
CA LEU A 14 4.17 8.20 -4.86
C LEU A 14 3.32 8.85 -3.78
N LYS A 15 2.05 9.10 -4.10
CA LYS A 15 1.05 9.57 -3.13
C LYS A 15 0.18 8.41 -2.71
N MET A 16 0.26 8.02 -1.43
CA MET A 16 -0.61 6.99 -0.86
C MET A 16 -1.79 7.65 -0.15
N SER A 17 -3.00 7.37 -0.64
CA SER A 17 -4.26 7.75 0.01
C SER A 17 -4.51 6.91 1.27
N ALA A 18 -5.23 7.47 2.24
CA ALA A 18 -5.68 6.73 3.40
C ALA A 18 -6.54 5.49 3.00
N PRO A 19 -6.31 4.31 3.60
CA PRO A 19 -7.11 3.11 3.36
C PRO A 19 -8.60 3.31 3.65
N ILE A 20 -9.45 2.69 2.84
CA ILE A 20 -10.91 2.64 3.06
C ILE A 20 -11.38 1.19 3.16
N VAL A 21 -12.52 0.97 3.83
CA VAL A 21 -13.11 -0.37 4.05
C VAL A 21 -13.26 -1.15 2.74
N ARG A 22 -13.60 -0.49 1.63
CA ARG A 22 -13.71 -1.14 0.31
C ARG A 22 -12.39 -1.77 -0.13
N VAL A 23 -11.27 -1.07 0.03
CA VAL A 23 -9.94 -1.56 -0.37
C VAL A 23 -9.55 -2.75 0.49
N LEU A 24 -9.76 -2.68 1.81
CA LEU A 24 -9.49 -3.79 2.73
C LEU A 24 -10.31 -5.05 2.37
N LYS A 25 -11.63 -4.88 2.18
CA LYS A 25 -12.51 -6.00 1.79
C LYS A 25 -12.07 -6.64 0.47
N ASN A 26 -11.74 -5.82 -0.52
CA ASN A 26 -11.32 -6.32 -1.83
C ASN A 26 -9.99 -7.07 -1.75
N ALA A 27 -9.03 -6.59 -0.94
CA ALA A 27 -7.77 -7.27 -0.70
C ALA A 27 -8.02 -8.69 -0.16
N MET A 28 -8.80 -8.80 0.92
CA MET A 28 -9.15 -10.08 1.56
C MET A 28 -9.93 -11.03 0.63
N THR A 29 -10.72 -10.49 -0.30
CA THR A 29 -11.48 -11.32 -1.27
C THR A 29 -10.59 -11.83 -2.40
N LYS A 30 -9.52 -11.09 -2.72
CA LYS A 30 -8.68 -11.36 -3.88
C LYS A 30 -7.70 -12.51 -3.66
N SER A 31 -7.14 -12.63 -2.46
CA SER A 31 -6.19 -13.69 -2.13
C SER A 31 -6.20 -13.96 -0.63
N ASP A 32 -5.93 -15.20 -0.24
CA ASP A 32 -5.71 -15.59 1.17
C ASP A 32 -4.26 -15.32 1.61
N LYS A 33 -3.37 -14.93 0.68
CA LYS A 33 -1.96 -14.64 0.99
C LYS A 33 -1.78 -13.18 1.37
N GLU A 34 -1.16 -12.95 2.52
CA GLU A 34 -0.91 -11.61 3.07
C GLU A 34 -0.10 -10.71 2.11
N MET A 35 0.88 -11.28 1.39
CA MET A 35 1.68 -10.52 0.43
C MET A 35 0.83 -9.99 -0.73
N ASP A 36 0.01 -10.85 -1.34
CA ASP A 36 -0.87 -10.48 -2.46
C ASP A 36 -1.90 -9.43 -2.01
N GLN A 37 -2.45 -9.58 -0.80
CA GLN A 37 -3.36 -8.58 -0.19
C GLN A 37 -2.65 -7.23 -0.02
N THR A 38 -1.41 -7.25 0.46
CA THR A 38 -0.60 -6.04 0.69
C THR A 38 -0.27 -5.33 -0.62
N ILE A 39 0.14 -6.07 -1.65
CA ILE A 39 0.40 -5.54 -3.00
C ILE A 39 -0.86 -4.89 -3.56
N TYR A 40 -2.02 -5.57 -3.47
CA TYR A 40 -3.31 -5.01 -3.90
C TYR A 40 -3.64 -3.70 -3.19
N MET A 41 -3.49 -3.66 -1.85
CA MET A 41 -3.78 -2.46 -1.07
C MET A 41 -2.87 -1.31 -1.48
N ILE A 42 -1.56 -1.55 -1.59
CA ILE A 42 -0.59 -0.53 -1.98
C ILE A 42 -0.94 0.01 -3.37
N ALA A 43 -1.15 -0.87 -4.36
CA ALA A 43 -1.49 -0.48 -5.73
C ALA A 43 -2.76 0.40 -5.78
N ALA A 44 -3.82 -0.02 -5.09
CA ALA A 44 -5.08 0.72 -5.05
C ALA A 44 -4.94 2.10 -4.37
N LEU A 45 -4.10 2.21 -3.34
CA LEU A 45 -3.93 3.44 -2.56
C LEU A 45 -2.93 4.42 -3.18
N THR A 46 -2.03 3.94 -4.04
CA THR A 46 -1.07 4.77 -4.80
C THR A 46 -1.50 5.04 -6.23
N ASN A 47 -2.66 4.53 -6.65
CA ASN A 47 -3.15 4.58 -8.03
C ASN A 47 -2.15 4.00 -9.04
N LYS A 48 -1.56 2.86 -8.67
CA LYS A 48 -0.65 2.03 -9.49
C LYS A 48 -1.31 0.70 -9.85
N GLN A 49 -0.74 0.00 -10.82
CA GLN A 49 -1.05 -1.39 -11.07
C GLN A 49 -0.26 -2.30 -10.12
N GLU A 50 -0.78 -3.48 -9.83
CA GLU A 50 -0.09 -4.46 -8.97
C GLU A 50 1.27 -4.88 -9.54
N SER A 51 1.38 -5.04 -10.86
CA SER A 51 2.66 -5.31 -11.53
C SER A 51 3.69 -4.21 -11.30
N GLU A 52 3.27 -2.94 -11.28
CA GLU A 52 4.18 -1.82 -10.98
C GLU A 52 4.70 -1.88 -9.54
N ILE A 53 3.95 -2.48 -8.61
CA ILE A 53 4.39 -2.68 -7.23
C ILE A 53 5.30 -3.91 -7.12
N GLU A 54 5.01 -4.97 -7.86
CA GLU A 54 5.82 -6.20 -7.91
C GLU A 54 7.20 -5.97 -8.55
N ASP A 55 7.31 -5.03 -9.49
CA ASP A 55 8.56 -4.65 -10.14
C ASP A 55 9.45 -3.73 -9.28
N LEU A 56 8.96 -3.25 -8.13
CA LEU A 56 9.77 -2.44 -7.21
C LEU A 56 10.87 -3.27 -6.54
N ASN A 57 11.99 -2.60 -6.25
CA ASN A 57 12.98 -3.19 -5.36
C ASN A 57 12.39 -3.32 -3.92
N LEU A 58 12.99 -4.21 -3.13
CA LEU A 58 12.52 -4.50 -1.78
C LEU A 58 12.55 -3.29 -0.84
N LYS A 59 13.45 -2.32 -1.07
CA LYS A 59 13.56 -1.13 -0.22
C LYS A 59 12.39 -0.17 -0.46
N ASP A 60 12.10 0.13 -1.72
CA ASP A 60 10.96 0.93 -2.13
C ASP A 60 9.64 0.29 -1.70
N PHE A 61 9.51 -1.03 -1.89
CA PHE A 61 8.35 -1.77 -1.42
C PHE A 61 8.17 -1.69 0.10
N ASN A 62 9.26 -1.81 0.88
CA ASN A 62 9.22 -1.69 2.34
C ASN A 62 8.78 -0.29 2.80
N GLU A 63 9.20 0.79 2.11
CA GLU A 63 8.73 2.14 2.42
C GLU A 63 7.22 2.29 2.19
N LEU A 64 6.68 1.68 1.13
CA LEU A 64 5.24 1.64 0.89
C LEU A 64 4.50 0.82 1.97
N GLN A 65 5.04 -0.32 2.38
CA GLN A 65 4.47 -1.11 3.47
C GLN A 65 4.43 -0.33 4.80
N LYS A 66 5.50 0.39 5.14
CA LYS A 66 5.54 1.25 6.34
C LYS A 66 4.48 2.35 6.29
N ALA A 67 4.32 2.99 5.12
CA ALA A 67 3.31 4.02 4.95
C ALA A 67 1.88 3.46 5.15
N LEU A 68 1.60 2.29 4.57
CA LEU A 68 0.34 1.58 4.75
C LEU A 68 0.13 1.21 6.23
N LYS A 69 1.11 0.58 6.88
CA LYS A 69 1.04 0.20 8.30
C LYS A 69 0.74 1.40 9.19
N SER A 70 1.43 2.52 8.95
CA SER A 70 1.23 3.75 9.72
C SER A 70 -0.20 4.30 9.58
N PHE A 71 -0.84 4.16 8.41
CA PHE A 71 -2.26 4.51 8.27
C PHE A 71 -3.18 3.58 9.07
N LEU A 72 -2.90 2.27 9.08
CA LEU A 72 -3.70 1.29 9.83
C LEU A 72 -3.56 1.50 11.35
N GLU A 73 -2.35 1.80 11.82
CA GLU A 73 -2.06 2.18 13.20
C GLU A 73 -2.82 3.45 13.62
N GLU A 74 -2.81 4.51 12.79
CA GLU A 74 -3.59 5.73 13.03
C GLU A 74 -5.10 5.46 13.10
N ALA A 75 -5.59 4.43 12.42
CA ALA A 75 -7.00 4.03 12.41
C ALA A 75 -7.38 3.07 13.55
N GLY A 76 -6.43 2.66 14.40
CA GLY A 76 -6.65 1.67 15.46
C GLY A 76 -6.84 0.23 14.92
N LEU A 77 -6.45 -0.02 13.67
CA LEU A 77 -6.43 -1.33 13.04
C LEU A 77 -5.02 -1.93 13.17
N THR A 78 -4.63 -2.29 14.38
CA THR A 78 -3.38 -3.00 14.64
C THR A 78 -3.70 -4.43 15.05
N ALA A 79 -3.12 -5.40 14.35
CA ALA A 79 -2.95 -6.77 14.87
C ALA A 79 -1.85 -6.79 15.93
#